data_AF-A0A918SSY7-F1
#
_entry.id   AF-A0A918SSY7-F1
#
_cell.length_a   1.000
_cell.length_b   1.000
_cell.length_c   1.000
_cell.angle_alpha   90.00
_cell.angle_beta   90.00
_cell.angle_gamma   90.00
#
_symmetry.space_group_name_H-M   'P 1'
#
loop_
_entity.id
_entity.type
_entity.pdbx_description
1 polymer ?
#
loop_
_entity_poly.entity_id
_entity_poly.type
_entity_poly.pdbx_seq_one_letter_code
_entity_poly.pdbx_strand_id
1 'polypeptide(L)'
;MYVAPCAYEDLLKLGFSRDPLDRLRSLHRRYFEVFDLGRAMLVETETVRDARAIELRLRRELGEHNAPAPLVMREEAGGASEWYRGAYGRLDQAVLALEAGGHRVHRPADTWFRAALTARSDLLYAWTLAVLPTDPVEAGDPRACALVSDALDACGALGIDLEPRLPPAVLAWHRQRGGRG
;
A
#
# COMPACT_ATOMS: atom_id res chain seq x y z
N MET A 1 8.84 -5.37 -8.77
CA MET A 1 8.05 -6.48 -8.19
C MET A 1 7.74 -6.14 -6.73
N TYR A 2 6.61 -6.56 -6.18
CA TYR A 2 6.24 -6.35 -4.78
C TYR A 2 5.79 -7.63 -4.09
N VAL A 3 6.06 -7.71 -2.79
CA VAL A 3 5.44 -8.63 -1.85
C VAL A 3 4.79 -7.82 -0.74
N ALA A 4 3.50 -8.06 -0.50
CA ALA A 4 2.70 -7.37 0.49
C ALA A 4 2.09 -8.37 1.49
N PRO A 5 2.76 -8.58 2.64
CA PRO A 5 2.22 -9.30 3.80
C PRO A 5 0.91 -8.69 4.30
N CYS A 6 -0.02 -9.52 4.75
CA CYS A 6 -1.16 -9.08 5.55
C CYS A 6 -0.73 -8.78 6.99
N ALA A 7 -1.32 -7.75 7.62
CA ALA A 7 -0.98 -7.35 8.98
C ALA A 7 -1.45 -8.34 10.06
N TYR A 8 -2.59 -9.01 9.83
CA TYR A 8 -3.26 -9.83 10.85
C TYR A 8 -3.24 -11.33 10.55
N GLU A 9 -2.64 -11.74 9.43
CA GLU A 9 -2.59 -13.12 9.01
C GLU A 9 -1.21 -13.49 8.46
N ASP A 10 -0.85 -14.76 8.59
CA ASP A 10 0.33 -15.35 7.97
C ASP A 10 0.14 -15.54 6.44
N LEU A 11 -0.28 -14.48 5.76
CA LEU A 11 -0.61 -14.46 4.34
C LEU A 11 0.12 -13.31 3.65
N LEU A 12 0.54 -13.50 2.40
CA LEU A 12 1.16 -12.45 1.59
C LEU A 12 0.64 -12.47 0.15
N LYS A 13 0.57 -11.28 -0.45
CA LYS A 13 0.35 -11.09 -1.89
C LYS A 13 1.68 -10.92 -2.60
N LEU A 14 1.87 -11.62 -3.71
CA LEU A 14 2.96 -11.40 -4.66
C LEU A 14 2.42 -10.72 -5.93
N GLY A 15 3.21 -9.86 -6.56
CA GLY A 15 2.93 -9.39 -7.92
C GLY A 15 3.95 -8.38 -8.44
N PHE A 16 3.69 -7.74 -9.58
CA PHE A 16 4.47 -6.59 -10.03
C PHE A 16 3.59 -5.42 -10.47
N SER A 17 4.14 -4.21 -10.39
CA SER A 17 3.52 -2.98 -10.84
C SER A 17 4.63 -1.96 -11.12
N ARG A 18 4.34 -0.99 -12.00
CA ARG A 18 5.15 0.23 -12.14
C ARG A 18 4.93 1.18 -10.96
N ASP A 19 3.76 1.09 -10.33
CA ASP A 19 3.40 1.84 -9.13
C ASP A 19 2.84 0.87 -8.07
N PRO A 20 3.71 0.35 -7.18
CA PRO A 20 3.29 -0.51 -6.08
C PRO A 20 2.28 0.15 -5.13
N LEU A 21 2.37 1.47 -4.90
CA LEU A 21 1.48 2.18 -3.98
C LEU A 21 0.05 2.22 -4.52
N ASP A 22 -0.12 2.64 -5.78
CA ASP A 22 -1.43 2.62 -6.43
C ASP A 22 -1.95 1.19 -6.58
N ARG A 23 -1.05 0.22 -6.77
CA ARG A 23 -1.42 -1.19 -6.84
C ARG A 23 -2.04 -1.68 -5.54
N LEU A 24 -1.41 -1.45 -4.38
CA LEU A 24 -1.99 -1.85 -3.10
C LEU A 24 -3.31 -1.14 -2.81
N ARG A 25 -3.42 0.15 -3.15
CA ARG A 25 -4.66 0.92 -3.02
C ARG A 25 -5.80 0.34 -3.88
N SER A 26 -5.48 -0.21 -5.05
CA SER A 26 -6.46 -0.87 -5.91
C SER A 26 -7.01 -2.17 -5.31
N LEU A 27 -6.18 -2.90 -4.56
CA LEU A 27 -6.55 -4.15 -3.89
C LEU A 27 -7.44 -3.92 -2.66
N HIS A 28 -7.12 -2.90 -1.87
CA HIS A 28 -7.89 -2.51 -0.69
C HIS A 28 -7.83 -1.01 -0.46
N ARG A 29 -8.98 -0.39 -0.13
CA ARG A 29 -9.08 1.06 0.08
C ARG A 29 -8.20 1.51 1.26
N ARG A 30 -8.29 0.80 2.39
CA ARG A 30 -7.42 0.97 3.57
C ARG A 30 -6.22 0.02 3.51
N TYR A 31 -5.48 0.04 2.40
CA TYR A 31 -4.35 -0.87 2.19
C TYR A 31 -3.29 -0.79 3.31
N PHE A 32 -3.13 0.39 3.90
CA PHE A 32 -2.18 0.68 4.98
C PHE A 32 -2.54 0.03 6.33
N GLU A 33 -3.77 -0.49 6.48
CA GLU A 33 -4.18 -1.27 7.65
C GLU A 33 -4.17 -2.77 7.38
N VAL A 34 -4.42 -3.16 6.13
CA VAL A 34 -4.57 -4.57 5.77
C VAL A 34 -3.22 -5.19 5.44
N PHE A 35 -2.31 -4.41 4.85
CA PHE A 35 -0.96 -4.86 4.57
C PHE A 35 0.03 -4.35 5.62
N ASP A 36 0.93 -5.23 6.05
CA ASP A 36 2.08 -4.86 6.86
C ASP A 36 3.16 -4.29 5.95
N LEU A 37 3.15 -2.96 5.79
CA LEU A 37 4.14 -2.24 4.98
C LEU A 37 5.56 -2.32 5.58
N GLY A 38 5.66 -2.54 6.90
CA GLY A 38 6.93 -2.76 7.61
C GLY A 38 7.52 -4.15 7.39
N ARG A 39 6.74 -5.10 6.88
CA ARG A 39 7.23 -6.41 6.39
C ARG A 39 7.17 -6.55 4.87
N ALA A 40 6.56 -5.59 4.20
CA ALA A 40 6.51 -5.55 2.75
C ALA A 40 7.90 -5.42 2.14
N MET A 41 7.99 -5.87 0.90
CA MET A 41 9.23 -5.86 0.15
C MET A 41 8.98 -5.42 -1.28
N LEU A 42 9.93 -4.67 -1.84
CA LEU A 42 9.97 -4.35 -3.26
C LEU A 42 11.29 -4.82 -3.86
N VAL A 43 11.26 -5.22 -5.12
CA VAL A 43 12.47 -5.46 -5.92
C VAL A 43 12.40 -4.56 -7.14
N GLU A 44 13.40 -3.70 -7.29
CA GLU A 44 13.54 -2.81 -8.44
C GLU A 44 14.02 -3.58 -9.66
N THR A 45 13.47 -3.19 -10.80
CA THR A 45 13.77 -3.79 -12.10
C THR A 45 13.72 -2.72 -13.15
N GLU A 46 14.64 -2.75 -14.11
CA GLU A 46 14.69 -1.78 -15.20
C GLU A 46 13.53 -1.99 -16.19
N THR A 47 13.10 -3.24 -16.39
CA THR A 47 12.04 -3.56 -17.34
C THR A 47 10.90 -4.36 -16.72
N VAL A 48 9.72 -4.27 -17.34
CA VAL A 48 8.56 -5.10 -17.00
C VAL A 48 8.86 -6.59 -17.21
N ARG A 49 9.68 -6.92 -18.22
CA ARG A 49 10.09 -8.30 -18.50
C ARG A 49 10.84 -8.90 -17.32
N ASP A 50 11.78 -8.14 -16.73
CA ASP A 50 12.54 -8.60 -15.57
C ASP A 50 11.65 -8.74 -14.34
N ALA A 51 10.74 -7.79 -14.11
CA ALA A 51 9.77 -7.87 -13.02
C ALA A 51 8.92 -9.15 -13.12
N ARG A 52 8.43 -9.48 -14.33
CA ARG A 52 7.67 -10.70 -14.58
C ARG A 52 8.52 -11.96 -14.45
N ALA A 53 9.80 -11.93 -14.83
CA ALA A 53 10.69 -13.07 -14.67
C ALA A 53 10.93 -13.38 -13.18
N ILE A 54 11.16 -12.35 -12.37
CA ILE A 54 11.30 -12.48 -10.90
C ILE A 54 10.00 -12.98 -10.28
N GLU A 55 8.85 -12.39 -10.62
CA GLU A 55 7.53 -12.84 -10.13
C GLU A 55 7.29 -14.31 -10.48
N LEU A 56 7.50 -14.71 -11.73
CA LEU A 56 7.30 -16.08 -12.18
C LEU A 56 8.19 -17.07 -11.43
N ARG A 57 9.45 -16.68 -11.15
CA ARG A 57 10.37 -17.46 -10.33
C ARG A 57 9.82 -17.64 -8.91
N LEU A 58 9.48 -16.54 -8.23
CA LEU A 58 8.93 -16.58 -6.88
C LEU A 58 7.63 -17.38 -6.81
N ARG A 59 6.73 -17.22 -7.77
CA ARG A 59 5.48 -18.01 -7.83
C ARG A 59 5.74 -19.52 -7.88
N ARG A 60 6.78 -19.97 -8.59
CA ARG A 60 7.17 -21.38 -8.61
C ARG A 60 7.76 -21.80 -7.26
N GLU A 61 8.65 -21.00 -6.69
CA GLU A 61 9.31 -21.30 -5.42
C GLU A 61 8.35 -21.33 -4.22
N LEU A 62 7.29 -20.51 -4.26
CA LEU A 62 6.27 -20.43 -3.23
C LEU A 62 5.03 -21.29 -3.52
N GLY A 63 5.02 -22.05 -4.62
CA GLY A 63 3.81 -22.73 -5.12
C GLY A 63 3.12 -23.64 -4.09
N GLU A 64 3.90 -24.34 -3.26
CA GLU A 64 3.39 -25.22 -2.19
C GLU A 64 2.64 -24.46 -1.08
N HIS A 65 2.83 -23.15 -1.00
CA HIS A 65 2.19 -22.27 -0.03
C HIS A 65 0.94 -21.58 -0.59
N ASN A 66 0.51 -21.89 -1.82
CA ASN A 66 -0.61 -21.20 -2.43
C ASN A 66 -1.87 -21.26 -1.55
N ALA A 67 -2.53 -20.12 -1.43
CA ALA A 67 -3.69 -19.93 -0.55
C ALA A 67 -4.77 -19.11 -1.27
N PRO A 68 -6.04 -19.21 -0.83
CA PRO A 68 -7.10 -18.33 -1.30
C PRO A 68 -6.85 -16.89 -0.85
N ALA A 69 -7.42 -15.95 -1.60
CA ALA A 69 -7.42 -14.53 -1.24
C ALA A 69 -8.25 -14.27 0.03
N PRO A 70 -7.89 -13.27 0.85
CA PRO A 70 -8.77 -12.76 1.90
C PRO A 70 -10.07 -12.19 1.31
N LEU A 71 -11.19 -12.42 1.98
CA LEU A 71 -12.52 -11.94 1.54
C LEU A 71 -12.64 -10.41 1.41
N VAL A 72 -11.78 -9.67 2.12
CA VAL A 72 -11.75 -8.20 2.07
C VAL A 72 -11.11 -7.65 0.80
N MET A 73 -10.41 -8.48 0.02
CA MET A 73 -9.70 -8.06 -1.19
C MET A 73 -10.65 -7.90 -2.37
N ARG A 74 -10.40 -6.88 -3.20
CA ARG A 74 -11.16 -6.66 -4.43
C ARG A 74 -10.69 -7.59 -5.53
N GLU A 75 -11.54 -8.52 -5.95
CA GLU A 75 -11.21 -9.50 -6.99
C GLU A 75 -10.95 -8.83 -8.35
N GLU A 76 -11.75 -7.83 -8.71
CA GLU A 76 -11.71 -7.12 -10.00
C GLU A 76 -10.39 -6.36 -10.19
N ALA A 77 -9.71 -6.06 -9.09
CA ALA A 77 -8.38 -5.46 -9.11
C ALA A 77 -7.27 -6.52 -9.27
N GLY A 78 -7.57 -7.77 -9.61
CA GLY A 78 -6.57 -8.85 -9.61
C GLY A 78 -6.12 -9.24 -8.19
N GLY A 79 -7.02 -9.07 -7.22
CA GLY A 79 -6.85 -9.52 -5.84
C GLY A 79 -7.21 -10.98 -5.61
N ALA A 80 -7.67 -11.71 -6.63
CA ALA A 80 -8.12 -13.10 -6.49
C ALA A 80 -6.99 -14.14 -6.40
N SER A 81 -5.77 -13.82 -6.86
CA SER A 81 -4.70 -14.81 -7.07
C SER A 81 -3.34 -14.38 -6.52
N GLU A 82 -2.41 -15.34 -6.49
CA GLU A 82 -1.01 -15.18 -6.04
C GLU A 82 -0.92 -14.76 -4.56
N TRP A 83 -1.72 -15.43 -3.75
CA TRP A 83 -1.64 -15.41 -2.30
C TRP A 83 -0.93 -16.66 -1.79
N TYR A 84 -0.16 -16.47 -0.73
CA TYR A 84 0.64 -17.53 -0.13
C TYR A 84 0.59 -17.48 1.39
N ARG A 85 0.40 -18.63 2.04
CA ARG A 85 0.31 -18.77 3.50
C ARG A 85 1.52 -19.51 4.06
N GLY A 86 2.14 -18.99 5.13
CA GLY A 86 3.31 -19.62 5.76
C GLY A 86 4.57 -19.65 4.89
N ALA A 87 4.66 -18.75 3.91
CA ALA A 87 5.72 -18.77 2.89
C ALA A 87 6.97 -17.94 3.24
N TYR A 88 6.98 -17.27 4.41
CA TYR A 88 8.01 -16.30 4.76
C TYR A 88 9.43 -16.87 4.76
N GLY A 89 9.64 -18.07 5.30
CA GLY A 89 10.97 -18.70 5.30
C GLY A 89 11.50 -18.96 3.89
N ARG A 90 10.62 -19.40 2.98
CA ARG A 90 10.99 -19.64 1.57
C ARG A 90 11.19 -18.34 0.81
N LEU A 91 10.35 -17.34 1.07
CA LEU A 91 10.48 -16.00 0.53
C LEU A 91 11.82 -15.38 0.93
N ASP A 92 12.20 -15.43 2.21
CA ASP A 92 13.45 -14.84 2.70
C ASP A 92 14.68 -15.44 2.00
N GLN A 93 14.70 -16.76 1.78
CA GLN A 93 15.75 -17.42 1.00
C GLN A 93 15.80 -16.92 -0.45
N ALA A 94 14.64 -16.79 -1.08
CA ALA A 94 14.53 -16.33 -2.47
C ALA A 94 15.02 -14.88 -2.62
N VAL A 95 14.72 -14.04 -1.63
CA VAL A 95 15.10 -12.63 -1.58
C VAL A 95 16.60 -12.46 -1.40
N LEU A 96 17.21 -13.21 -0.47
CA LEU A 96 18.66 -13.24 -0.31
C LEU A 96 19.36 -13.64 -1.62
N ALA A 97 18.78 -14.58 -2.37
CA ALA A 97 19.31 -14.97 -3.67
C ALA A 97 19.16 -13.88 -4.75
N LEU A 98 18.12 -13.03 -4.67
CA LEU A 98 17.98 -11.87 -5.56
C LEU A 98 19.01 -10.78 -5.22
N GLU A 99 19.21 -10.49 -3.94
CA GLU A 99 20.23 -9.53 -3.47
C GLU A 99 21.64 -9.98 -3.87
N ALA A 100 21.97 -11.26 -3.64
CA ALA A 100 23.25 -11.84 -4.07
C ALA A 100 23.42 -11.82 -5.60
N GLY A 101 22.31 -11.86 -6.35
CA GLY A 101 22.27 -11.69 -7.80
C GLY A 101 22.39 -10.24 -8.27
N GLY A 102 22.52 -9.27 -7.36
CA GLY A 102 22.69 -7.84 -7.66
C GLY A 102 21.40 -7.04 -7.81
N HIS A 103 20.24 -7.63 -7.51
CA HIS A 103 18.98 -6.88 -7.52
C HIS A 103 18.91 -5.92 -6.33
N ARG A 104 18.40 -4.71 -6.56
CA ARG A 104 18.09 -3.78 -5.48
C ARG A 104 16.75 -4.18 -4.84
N VAL A 105 16.82 -4.53 -3.56
CA VAL A 105 15.67 -4.93 -2.76
C VAL A 105 15.42 -3.88 -1.67
N HIS A 106 14.15 -3.50 -1.49
CA HIS A 106 13.69 -2.66 -0.39
C HIS A 106 12.95 -3.54 0.61
N ARG A 107 13.59 -3.86 1.74
CA ARG A 107 12.99 -4.62 2.85
C ARG A 107 13.56 -4.08 4.18
N PRO A 108 12.74 -3.46 5.04
CA PRO A 108 11.31 -3.18 4.86
C PRO A 108 11.05 -2.14 3.75
N ALA A 109 9.89 -2.24 3.09
CA ALA A 109 9.49 -1.34 2.01
C ALA A 109 8.73 -0.10 2.49
N ASP A 110 8.48 0.04 3.79
CA ASP A 110 7.80 1.17 4.41
C ASP A 110 8.46 2.53 4.08
N THR A 111 9.78 2.59 4.09
CA THR A 111 10.56 3.79 3.71
C THR A 111 10.32 4.18 2.25
N TRP A 112 10.25 3.20 1.34
CA TRP A 112 9.89 3.43 -0.05
C TRP A 112 8.45 3.95 -0.18
N PHE A 113 7.49 3.32 0.51
CA PHE A 113 6.09 3.74 0.47
C PHE A 113 5.90 5.14 1.07
N ARG A 114 6.58 5.45 2.18
CA ARG A 114 6.61 6.77 2.79
C ARG A 114 7.15 7.81 1.80
N ALA A 115 8.29 7.56 1.15
CA ALA A 115 8.85 8.49 0.17
C ALA A 115 7.90 8.69 -1.03
N ALA A 116 7.34 7.60 -1.55
CA ALA A 116 6.39 7.62 -2.64
C ALA A 116 5.12 8.41 -2.28
N LEU A 117 4.56 8.21 -1.09
CA LEU A 117 3.37 8.92 -0.63
C LEU A 117 3.70 10.40 -0.32
N THR A 118 4.87 10.68 0.25
CA THR A 118 5.34 12.06 0.49
C THR A 118 5.42 12.85 -0.80
N ALA A 119 6.00 12.28 -1.86
CA ALA A 119 6.08 12.94 -3.18
C ALA A 119 4.70 13.23 -3.81
N ARG A 120 3.68 12.42 -3.48
CA ARG A 120 2.28 12.68 -3.89
C ARG A 120 1.56 13.65 -2.93
N SER A 121 2.08 13.82 -1.72
CA SER A 121 1.44 14.58 -0.65
C SER A 121 1.50 16.09 -0.85
N ASP A 122 2.42 16.57 -1.70
CA ASP A 122 2.59 18.00 -1.99
C ASP A 122 1.33 18.64 -2.61
N LEU A 123 0.46 17.81 -3.21
CA LEU A 123 -0.81 18.24 -3.80
C LEU A 123 -2.01 18.12 -2.83
N LEU A 124 -1.82 17.61 -1.60
CA LEU A 124 -2.91 17.42 -0.64
C LEU A 124 -3.60 18.72 -0.28
N TYR A 125 -2.85 19.82 -0.13
CA TYR A 125 -3.44 21.12 0.20
C TYR A 125 -4.49 21.54 -0.84
N ALA A 126 -4.11 21.59 -2.11
CA ALA A 126 -5.02 22.00 -3.19
C ALA A 126 -6.15 20.98 -3.41
N TRP A 127 -5.85 19.69 -3.33
CA TRP A 127 -6.83 18.64 -3.51
C TRP A 127 -7.91 18.64 -2.41
N THR A 128 -7.50 18.78 -1.15
CA THR A 128 -8.45 18.78 -0.02
C THR A 128 -9.38 19.99 -0.04
N LEU A 129 -8.89 21.16 -0.44
CA LEU A 129 -9.74 22.35 -0.64
C LEU A 129 -10.73 22.21 -1.79
N ALA A 130 -10.38 21.45 -2.84
CA ALA A 130 -11.28 21.23 -3.97
C ALA A 130 -12.37 20.19 -3.66
N VAL A 131 -12.09 19.25 -2.75
CA VAL A 131 -12.96 18.10 -2.47
C VAL A 131 -13.81 18.31 -1.21
N LEU A 132 -13.28 18.98 -0.20
CA LEU A 132 -14.01 19.26 1.03
C LEU A 132 -14.69 20.63 0.93
N PRO A 133 -15.97 20.75 1.34
CA PRO A 133 -16.60 22.04 1.44
C PRO A 133 -15.86 22.90 2.47
N THR A 134 -15.69 24.18 2.15
CA THR A 134 -15.09 25.18 3.04
C THR A 134 -16.03 25.60 4.17
N ASP A 135 -17.32 25.29 4.07
CA ASP A 135 -18.35 25.65 5.04
C ASP A 135 -18.73 24.43 5.93
N PRO A 136 -18.65 24.55 7.27
CA PRO A 136 -19.06 23.50 8.21
C PRO A 136 -20.56 23.12 8.16
N VAL A 137 -21.41 23.92 7.52
CA VAL A 137 -22.86 23.66 7.38
C VAL A 137 -23.16 22.82 6.13
N GLU A 138 -22.28 22.82 5.13
CA GLU A 138 -22.43 21.97 3.95
C GLU A 138 -21.85 20.58 4.20
N ALA A 139 -22.73 19.57 4.23
CA ALA A 139 -22.28 18.19 4.19
C ALA A 139 -21.72 17.90 2.80
N GLY A 140 -20.39 17.83 2.69
CA GLY A 140 -19.72 17.40 1.46
C GLY A 140 -20.12 15.99 1.06
N ASP A 141 -19.88 15.62 -0.21
CA ASP A 141 -20.16 14.26 -0.70
C ASP A 141 -19.51 13.23 0.25
N PRO A 142 -20.29 12.33 0.88
CA PRO A 142 -19.77 11.33 1.80
C PRO A 142 -18.67 10.47 1.19
N ARG A 143 -18.74 10.17 -0.11
CA ARG A 143 -17.71 9.37 -0.79
C ARG A 143 -16.41 10.13 -0.93
N ALA A 144 -16.49 11.40 -1.33
CA ALA A 144 -15.34 12.27 -1.45
C ALA A 144 -14.67 12.53 -0.08
N CYS A 145 -15.49 12.79 0.96
CA CYS A 145 -15.03 12.89 2.34
C CYS A 145 -14.28 11.63 2.80
N ALA A 146 -14.83 10.45 2.49
CA ALA A 146 -14.21 9.19 2.86
C ALA A 146 -12.90 8.97 2.08
N LEU A 147 -12.83 9.32 0.80
CA LEU A 147 -11.60 9.24 0.01
C LEU A 147 -10.49 10.12 0.59
N VAL A 148 -10.82 11.36 0.99
CA VAL A 148 -9.88 12.26 1.65
C VAL A 148 -9.43 11.68 2.98
N SER A 149 -10.35 11.21 3.82
CA SER A 149 -10.02 10.58 5.11
C SER A 149 -9.01 9.46 4.93
N ASP A 150 -9.26 8.50 4.04
CA ASP A 150 -8.37 7.37 3.84
C ASP A 150 -6.99 7.78 3.31
N ALA A 151 -6.91 8.84 2.51
CA ALA A 151 -5.62 9.38 2.05
C ALA A 151 -4.82 10.03 3.20
N LEU A 152 -5.50 10.75 4.10
CA LEU A 152 -4.89 11.34 5.29
C LEU A 152 -4.48 10.27 6.31
N ASP A 153 -5.34 9.26 6.52
CA ASP A 153 -5.07 8.11 7.38
C ASP A 153 -3.86 7.33 6.85
N ALA A 154 -3.74 7.13 5.53
CA ALA A 154 -2.56 6.51 4.92
C ALA A 154 -1.28 7.32 5.19
N CYS A 155 -1.35 8.66 5.12
CA CYS A 155 -0.22 9.52 5.46
C CYS A 155 0.16 9.37 6.94
N GLY A 156 -0.83 9.38 7.84
CA GLY A 156 -0.62 9.18 9.28
C GLY A 156 -0.04 7.80 9.60
N ALA A 157 -0.55 6.74 8.99
CA ALA A 157 -0.08 5.36 9.16
C ALA A 157 1.39 5.19 8.70
N LEU A 158 1.79 5.89 7.64
CA LEU A 158 3.18 5.97 7.20
C LEU A 158 3.98 7.06 7.92
N GLY A 159 3.43 7.68 8.97
CA GLY A 159 4.05 8.68 9.84
C GLY A 159 4.47 9.97 9.12
N ILE A 160 3.77 10.35 8.05
CA ILE A 160 3.94 11.63 7.36
C ILE A 160 3.23 12.71 8.18
N ASP A 161 3.95 13.78 8.49
CA ASP A 161 3.38 14.91 9.22
C ASP A 161 2.40 15.69 8.34
N LEU A 162 1.14 15.69 8.75
CA LEU A 162 0.04 16.36 8.05
C LEU A 162 -0.06 17.85 8.36
N GLU A 163 0.45 18.30 9.50
CA GLU A 163 0.30 19.68 9.96
C GLU A 163 0.85 20.72 8.97
N PRO A 164 2.05 20.56 8.38
CA PRO A 164 2.57 21.50 7.39
C PRO A 164 1.95 21.30 5.99
N ARG A 165 1.12 20.27 5.78
CA ARG A 165 0.63 19.85 4.45
C ARG A 165 -0.85 20.15 4.22
N LEU A 166 -1.58 20.55 5.25
CA LEU A 166 -3.03 20.74 5.21
C LEU A 166 -3.46 22.12 5.70
N PRO A 167 -4.57 22.66 5.18
CA PRO A 167 -5.25 23.78 5.84
C PRO A 167 -5.68 23.41 7.27
N PRO A 168 -5.59 24.33 8.26
CA PRO A 168 -5.98 24.04 9.65
C PRO A 168 -7.41 23.53 9.82
N ALA A 169 -8.35 24.00 9.00
CA ALA A 169 -9.74 23.55 9.01
C ALA A 169 -9.89 22.08 8.59
N VAL A 170 -9.13 21.63 7.58
CA VAL A 170 -9.12 20.24 7.13
C VAL A 170 -8.49 19.33 8.19
N LEU A 171 -7.41 19.78 8.82
CA LEU A 171 -6.77 19.06 9.93
C LEU A 171 -7.72 18.90 11.13
N ALA A 172 -8.46 19.95 11.49
CA ALA A 172 -9.46 19.90 12.55
C ALA A 172 -10.62 18.95 12.20
N TRP A 173 -11.12 19.02 10.96
CA TRP A 173 -12.15 18.11 10.43
C TRP A 173 -11.71 16.64 10.52
N HIS A 174 -10.48 16.33 10.09
CA HIS A 174 -9.93 14.96 10.11
C HIS A 174 -9.82 14.43 11.55
N ARG A 175 -9.27 15.24 12.47
CA ARG A 175 -9.16 14.91 13.90
C ARG A 175 -10.52 14.65 14.57
N GLN A 176 -11.54 15.45 14.24
CA GLN A 176 -12.89 15.25 14.78
C GLN A 176 -13.55 13.94 14.32
N ARG A 177 -13.20 13.45 13.13
CA ARG A 177 -13.70 12.15 12.62
C ARG A 177 -12.95 10.98 13.23
N GLY A 178 -11.63 11.08 13.39
CA GLY A 178 -10.82 10.06 14.04
C GLY A 178 -11.17 9.84 15.52
N GLY A 179 -11.61 10.88 16.23
CA GLY A 179 -12.06 10.79 17.63
C GLY A 179 -13.53 10.35 17.83
N ARG A 180 -14.27 10.08 16.76
CA ARG A 180 -15.65 9.57 16.80
C ARG A 180 -15.77 8.10 16.38
N GLY A 181 -14.63 7.42 16.20
CA GLY A 181 -14.54 5.98 15.90
C GLY A 181 -14.52 5.11 17.14
#